data_AF-A0A850BA48-F1
#
_entry.id   AF-A0A850BA48-F1
#
_cell.length_a   1.000
_cell.length_b   1.000
_cell.length_c   1.000
_cell.angle_alpha   90.00
_cell.angle_beta   90.00
_cell.angle_gamma   90.00
#
_symmetry.space_group_name_H-M   'P 1'
#
loop_
_entity.id
_entity.type
_entity.pdbx_description
1 polymer ?
#
loop_
_entity_poly.entity_id
_entity_poly.type
_entity_poly.pdbx_seq_one_letter_code
_entity_poly.pdbx_strand_id
1 'polypeptide(L)'
;MAAVAASHLDPERVTRIVLGCVARTPKLAQCTTASIVRSVMQAVELGLEPGSATGQAYLVPFGQDCTLVIGYRGLLDLMRRTGQVASVNAQAVYEGDEFEIAFGIEDTLRHIPKGDPDPAKLIGAYAVVRFRDGSHQLGYMTRKQIDAIRSRSRAGNSGPWVTDYAEMARKTVLRNVAKWCPMSIEMSKAMAVEVATETGDTTLLAEFETIEGDSEPVPEPEPTATERLKRKVSVEPEPKPLPEPEPETEHAPAPDIPPFEQRRCATVFAEQAVIVGALSKNYDSNDVIDLRNALLGSAAVGLTWRDMTAQLWTTLMTALYAQASA
;
A
#
# COMPACT_ATOMS: atom_id res chain seq x y z
N MET A 1 18.33 -18.09 -12.59
CA MET A 1 18.90 -16.83 -13.12
C MET A 1 18.91 -15.67 -12.11
N ALA A 2 18.61 -15.88 -10.81
CA ALA A 2 18.70 -14.83 -9.78
C ALA A 2 20.15 -14.49 -9.35
N ALA A 3 21.14 -15.32 -9.68
CA ALA A 3 22.51 -15.21 -9.17
C ALA A 3 23.38 -14.10 -9.79
N VAL A 4 22.95 -13.46 -10.89
CA VAL A 4 23.82 -12.50 -11.62
C VAL A 4 23.58 -11.05 -11.19
N ALA A 5 22.38 -10.67 -10.73
CA ALA A 5 22.07 -9.28 -10.39
C ALA A 5 22.63 -8.83 -9.02
N ALA A 6 22.91 -9.76 -8.11
CA ALA A 6 23.37 -9.48 -6.74
C ALA A 6 24.77 -10.06 -6.43
N SER A 7 25.51 -10.57 -7.43
CA SER A 7 26.83 -11.18 -7.23
C SER A 7 27.87 -10.23 -6.60
N HIS A 8 27.64 -8.92 -6.69
CA HIS A 8 28.49 -7.88 -6.09
C HIS A 8 28.03 -7.41 -4.70
N LEU A 9 26.88 -7.88 -4.21
CA LEU A 9 26.29 -7.52 -2.91
C LEU A 9 26.50 -8.67 -1.91
N ASP A 10 27.76 -8.89 -1.54
CA ASP A 10 28.10 -9.84 -0.47
C ASP A 10 27.51 -9.38 0.90
N PRO A 11 26.99 -10.28 1.75
CA PRO A 11 26.40 -9.91 3.03
C PRO A 11 27.30 -9.08 3.94
N GLU A 12 28.61 -9.36 3.94
CA GLU A 12 29.57 -8.62 4.77
C GLU A 12 29.75 -7.19 4.23
N ARG A 13 29.81 -7.03 2.90
CA ARG A 13 29.85 -5.73 2.25
C ARG A 13 28.59 -4.93 2.54
N VAL A 14 27.41 -5.53 2.38
CA VAL A 14 26.12 -4.87 2.67
C VAL A 14 26.07 -4.40 4.12
N THR A 15 26.48 -5.26 5.06
CA THR A 15 26.54 -4.91 6.49
C THR A 15 27.45 -3.70 6.74
N ARG A 16 28.65 -3.67 6.15
CA ARG A 16 29.57 -2.52 6.26
C ARG A 16 28.97 -1.23 5.71
N ILE A 17 28.27 -1.30 4.59
CA ILE A 17 27.63 -0.12 3.98
C ILE A 17 26.49 0.38 4.87
N VAL A 18 25.65 -0.51 5.39
CA VAL A 18 24.53 -0.17 6.28
C VAL A 18 25.05 0.47 7.57
N LEU A 19 26.08 -0.10 8.20
CA LEU A 19 26.74 0.50 9.37
C LEU A 19 27.27 1.91 9.05
N GLY A 20 27.87 2.10 7.87
CA GLY A 20 28.29 3.41 7.40
C GLY A 20 27.13 4.39 7.19
N CYS A 21 25.96 3.91 6.76
CA CYS A 21 24.75 4.73 6.65
C CYS A 21 24.23 5.16 8.02
N VAL A 22 24.19 4.26 9.00
CA VAL A 22 23.79 4.58 10.38
C VAL A 22 24.74 5.60 11.01
N ALA A 23 26.05 5.47 10.76
CA ALA A 23 27.05 6.42 11.24
C ALA A 23 26.87 7.83 10.63
N ARG A 24 26.54 7.93 9.33
CA ARG A 24 26.29 9.22 8.66
C ARG A 24 24.95 9.83 9.02
N THR A 25 23.93 9.01 9.26
CA THR A 25 22.56 9.43 9.57
C THR A 25 22.14 8.83 10.91
N PRO A 26 22.48 9.45 12.05
CA PRO A 26 22.22 8.89 13.38
C PRO A 26 20.75 8.57 13.67
N LYS A 27 19.81 9.24 12.99
CA LYS A 27 18.38 8.94 13.07
C LYS A 27 18.03 7.51 12.63
N LEU A 28 18.84 6.88 11.77
CA LEU A 28 18.66 5.47 11.41
C LEU A 28 18.87 4.53 12.60
N ALA A 29 19.68 4.92 13.60
CA ALA A 29 19.84 4.13 14.84
C ALA A 29 18.59 4.13 15.72
N GLN A 30 17.66 5.06 15.48
CA GLN A 30 16.38 5.14 16.19
C GLN A 30 15.27 4.34 15.49
N CYS A 31 15.54 3.84 14.28
CA CYS A 31 14.59 3.03 13.55
C CYS A 31 14.50 1.61 14.10
N THR A 32 13.36 0.96 13.89
CA THR A 32 13.19 -0.45 14.26
C THR A 32 14.12 -1.33 13.44
N THR A 33 14.75 -2.34 14.06
CA THR A 33 15.62 -3.29 13.35
C THR A 33 14.90 -3.95 12.19
N ALA A 34 13.62 -4.31 12.36
CA ALA A 34 12.79 -4.89 11.32
C ALA A 34 12.66 -3.98 10.08
N SER A 35 12.46 -2.67 10.27
CA SER A 35 12.35 -1.72 9.13
C SER A 35 13.67 -1.55 8.37
N ILE A 36 14.81 -1.58 9.09
CA ILE A 36 16.14 -1.50 8.48
C ILE A 36 16.39 -2.76 7.64
N VAL A 37 16.17 -3.94 8.22
CA VAL A 37 16.38 -5.22 7.54
C VAL A 37 15.49 -5.31 6.30
N ARG A 38 14.19 -4.98 6.41
CA ARG A 38 13.26 -4.95 5.27
C ARG A 38 13.77 -4.05 4.14
N SER A 39 14.17 -2.81 4.46
CA SER A 39 14.64 -1.84 3.47
C SER A 39 15.93 -2.29 2.79
N VAL A 40 16.82 -2.97 3.53
CA VAL A 40 18.06 -3.53 2.99
C VAL A 40 17.77 -4.73 2.08
N MET A 41 16.88 -5.64 2.49
CA MET A 41 16.47 -6.78 1.69
C MET A 41 15.85 -6.35 0.36
N GLN A 42 14.94 -5.38 0.38
CA GLN A 42 14.36 -4.79 -0.83
C GLN A 42 15.43 -4.22 -1.76
N ALA A 43 16.47 -3.55 -1.23
CA ALA A 43 17.54 -3.01 -2.06
C ALA A 43 18.36 -4.13 -2.72
N VAL A 44 18.67 -5.19 -1.96
CA VAL A 44 19.43 -6.35 -2.44
C VAL A 44 18.64 -7.15 -3.50
N GLU A 45 17.34 -7.33 -3.32
CA GLU A 45 16.45 -7.97 -4.30
C GLU A 45 16.45 -7.23 -5.65
N LEU A 46 16.51 -5.89 -5.60
CA LEU A 46 16.63 -5.04 -6.79
C LEU A 46 18.06 -5.02 -7.36
N GLY A 47 19.04 -5.62 -6.67
CA GLY A 47 20.45 -5.53 -7.01
C GLY A 47 20.99 -4.10 -6.96
N LEU A 48 20.47 -3.28 -6.04
CA LEU A 48 20.90 -1.90 -5.82
C LEU A 48 21.68 -1.81 -4.52
N GLU A 49 22.79 -1.06 -4.52
CA GLU A 49 23.60 -0.88 -3.31
C GLU A 49 22.84 0.02 -2.30
N PRO A 50 22.53 -0.47 -1.08
CA PRO A 50 21.78 0.30 -0.09
C PRO A 50 22.67 1.35 0.57
N GLY A 51 22.77 2.53 -0.04
CA GLY A 51 23.58 3.61 0.48
C GLY A 51 23.67 4.82 -0.44
N SER A 52 23.89 5.99 0.16
CA SER A 52 23.93 7.27 -0.55
C SER A 52 25.13 7.44 -1.49
N ALA A 53 26.16 6.58 -1.41
CA ALA A 53 27.43 6.78 -2.11
C ALA A 53 27.31 6.59 -3.64
N THR A 54 26.60 5.56 -4.10
CA THR A 54 26.37 5.33 -5.53
C THR A 54 25.19 6.15 -6.06
N GLY A 55 24.34 6.65 -5.16
CA GLY A 55 23.10 7.33 -5.47
C GLY A 55 22.03 6.42 -6.09
N GLN A 56 22.19 5.10 -5.96
CA GLN A 56 21.26 4.09 -6.47
C GLN A 56 20.05 3.88 -5.55
N ALA A 57 20.29 3.80 -4.24
CA ALA A 57 19.27 3.57 -3.24
C ALA A 57 19.66 4.25 -1.92
N TYR A 58 18.68 4.80 -1.21
CA TYR A 58 18.88 5.53 0.04
C TYR A 58 18.04 4.90 1.15
N LEU A 59 18.65 4.73 2.32
CA LEU A 59 17.93 4.38 3.54
C LEU A 59 17.54 5.68 4.24
N VAL A 60 16.24 5.98 4.30
CA VAL A 60 15.72 7.23 4.83
C VAL A 60 14.83 6.94 6.04
N PRO A 61 15.10 7.57 7.20
CA PRO A 61 14.25 7.43 8.39
C PRO A 61 13.01 8.33 8.28
N PHE A 62 11.83 7.74 8.36
CA PHE A 62 10.57 8.42 8.60
C PHE A 62 10.10 8.13 10.03
N GLY A 63 10.52 8.96 10.98
CA GLY A 63 10.32 8.66 12.41
C GLY A 63 11.15 7.44 12.83
N GLN A 64 10.48 6.41 13.36
CA GLN A 64 11.11 5.14 13.75
C GLN A 64 11.09 4.07 12.64
N ASP A 65 10.62 4.41 11.44
CA ASP A 65 10.60 3.49 10.30
C ASP A 65 11.68 3.85 9.28
N CYS A 66 12.61 2.93 9.04
CA CYS A 66 13.53 3.01 7.92
C CYS A 66 12.79 2.62 6.64
N THR A 67 12.92 3.42 5.59
CA THR A 67 12.30 3.18 4.29
C THR A 67 13.34 3.28 3.18
N LEU A 68 13.26 2.36 2.23
CA LEU A 68 14.05 2.38 1.01
C LEU A 68 13.50 3.44 0.04
N VAL A 69 14.34 4.39 -0.35
CA VAL A 69 14.05 5.36 -1.41
C VAL A 69 14.96 5.07 -2.59
N ILE A 70 14.40 4.82 -3.77
CA ILE A 70 15.21 4.49 -4.94
C ILE A 70 15.70 5.79 -5.57
N GLY A 71 17.00 5.88 -5.80
CA GLY A 71 17.60 7.03 -6.45
C GLY A 71 17.37 7.04 -7.95
N TYR A 72 17.48 8.23 -8.56
CA TYR A 72 17.41 8.38 -10.02
C TYR A 72 18.43 7.47 -10.74
N ARG A 73 19.66 7.36 -10.22
CA ARG A 73 20.70 6.50 -10.80
C ARG A 73 20.35 5.01 -10.71
N GLY A 74 19.66 4.59 -9.64
CA GLY A 74 19.20 3.21 -9.48
C GLY A 74 18.10 2.89 -10.49
N LEU A 75 17.15 3.81 -10.68
CA LEU A 75 16.11 3.67 -11.70
C LEU A 75 16.70 3.59 -13.11
N LEU A 76 17.68 4.45 -13.43
CA LEU A 76 18.38 4.40 -14.71
C LEU A 76 19.13 3.08 -14.94
N ASP A 77 19.78 2.57 -13.89
CA ASP A 77 20.49 1.30 -13.96
C ASP A 77 19.52 0.14 -14.26
N LEU A 78 18.41 0.06 -13.52
CA LEU A 78 17.35 -0.91 -13.74
C LEU A 78 16.77 -0.85 -15.17
N MET A 79 16.50 0.36 -15.67
CA MET A 79 16.01 0.55 -17.04
C MET A 79 17.01 0.03 -18.09
N ARG A 80 18.31 0.25 -17.88
CA ARG A 80 19.38 -0.17 -18.80
C ARG A 80 19.63 -1.68 -18.78
N ARG A 81 19.37 -2.37 -17.66
CA ARG A 81 19.51 -3.84 -17.54
C ARG A 81 18.62 -4.61 -18.51
N THR A 82 17.51 -4.02 -18.96
CA THR A 82 16.63 -4.62 -19.98
C THR A 82 17.33 -4.86 -21.33
N GLY A 83 18.45 -4.17 -21.60
CA GLY A 83 19.14 -4.21 -22.87
C GLY A 83 18.41 -3.52 -24.03
N GLN A 84 17.17 -3.06 -23.84
CA GLN A 84 16.35 -2.39 -24.86
C GLN A 84 16.52 -0.87 -24.83
N VAL A 85 16.86 -0.30 -23.67
CA VAL A 85 17.06 1.14 -23.50
C VAL A 85 18.46 1.55 -23.95
N ALA A 86 18.54 2.44 -24.95
CA ALA A 86 19.78 3.01 -25.43
C ALA A 86 20.22 4.21 -24.56
N SER A 87 19.31 5.15 -24.35
CA SER A 87 19.58 6.35 -23.54
C SER A 87 18.32 6.85 -22.83
N VAL A 88 18.55 7.50 -21.69
CA VAL A 88 17.51 8.16 -20.90
C VAL A 88 18.00 9.55 -20.57
N ASN A 89 17.17 10.56 -20.78
CA ASN A 89 17.49 11.94 -20.45
C ASN A 89 16.27 12.58 -19.78
N ALA A 90 16.45 13.23 -18.65
CA ALA A 90 15.43 14.02 -17.98
C ALA A 90 15.96 15.42 -17.73
N GLN A 91 15.19 16.44 -18.09
CA GLN A 91 15.59 17.84 -17.95
C GLN A 91 14.46 18.65 -17.33
N ALA A 92 14.87 19.68 -16.61
CA ALA A 92 13.97 20.73 -16.14
C ALA A 92 13.92 21.82 -17.21
N VAL A 93 12.76 22.44 -17.37
CA VAL A 93 12.52 23.56 -18.28
C VAL A 93 12.20 24.78 -17.45
N TYR A 94 12.85 25.90 -17.76
CA TYR A 94 12.74 27.16 -17.06
C TYR A 94 12.11 28.23 -17.94
N GLU A 95 11.54 29.24 -17.29
CA GLU A 95 11.05 30.43 -17.96
C GLU A 95 12.21 31.16 -18.65
N GLY A 96 12.08 31.38 -19.96
CA GLY A 96 13.10 31.97 -20.81
C GLY A 96 13.82 30.98 -21.74
N ASP A 97 13.69 29.68 -21.50
CA ASP A 97 14.21 28.64 -22.40
C ASP A 97 13.47 28.65 -23.74
N GLU A 98 14.19 28.30 -24.83
CA GLU A 98 13.52 27.94 -26.08
C GLU A 98 13.02 26.50 -25.95
N PHE A 99 11.72 26.35 -25.72
CA PHE A 99 11.09 25.05 -25.51
C PHE A 99 9.87 24.87 -26.41
N GLU A 100 9.95 23.88 -27.29
CA GLU A 100 8.86 23.46 -28.16
C GLU A 100 8.67 21.96 -28.00
N ILE A 101 7.42 21.57 -27.74
CA ILE A 101 7.01 20.17 -27.63
C ILE A 101 5.74 19.97 -28.44
N ALA A 102 5.72 18.94 -29.28
CA ALA A 102 4.53 18.54 -30.02
C ALA A 102 4.24 17.07 -29.74
N PHE A 103 3.02 16.78 -29.31
CA PHE A 103 2.51 15.43 -29.18
C PHE A 103 1.72 15.07 -30.43
N GLY A 104 1.98 13.89 -30.98
CA GLY A 104 1.35 13.41 -32.20
C GLY A 104 1.77 11.97 -32.48
N ILE A 105 1.56 11.52 -33.71
CA ILE A 105 2.09 10.22 -34.18
C ILE A 105 3.62 10.24 -34.16
N GLU A 106 4.20 11.38 -34.55
CA GLU A 106 5.62 11.67 -34.40
C GLU A 106 5.73 12.80 -33.39
N ASP A 107 6.06 12.43 -32.15
CA ASP A 107 6.37 13.39 -31.10
C ASP A 107 7.71 14.09 -31.38
N THR A 108 7.75 15.39 -31.11
CA THR A 108 8.95 16.19 -31.29
C THR A 108 9.23 17.01 -30.05
N LEU A 109 10.53 17.21 -29.79
CA LEU A 109 11.01 17.94 -28.65
C LEU A 109 12.23 18.76 -29.06
N ARG A 110 12.13 20.08 -28.91
CA ARG A 110 13.26 21.01 -29.06
C ARG A 110 13.38 21.80 -27.76
N HIS A 111 14.53 21.66 -27.10
CA HIS A 111 14.84 22.39 -25.88
C HIS A 111 16.26 22.97 -25.96
N ILE A 112 16.35 24.29 -25.86
CA ILE A 112 17.62 25.02 -25.77
C ILE A 112 17.58 25.86 -24.48
N PRO A 113 18.31 25.43 -23.44
CA PRO A 113 18.40 26.17 -22.19
C PRO A 113 18.99 27.56 -22.39
N LYS A 114 18.38 28.57 -21.78
CA LYS A 114 18.84 29.96 -21.83
C LYS A 114 19.00 30.53 -20.43
N GLY A 115 20.24 30.86 -20.09
CA GLY A 115 20.59 31.44 -18.79
C GLY A 115 20.74 30.41 -17.69
N ASP A 116 20.81 30.90 -16.45
CA ASP A 116 21.08 30.08 -15.28
C ASP A 116 19.78 29.48 -14.70
N PRO A 117 19.81 28.22 -14.25
CA PRO A 117 18.63 27.54 -13.72
C PRO A 117 18.21 28.13 -12.37
N ASP A 118 17.05 28.80 -12.35
CA ASP A 118 16.41 29.31 -11.14
C ASP A 118 15.19 28.43 -10.76
N PRO A 119 15.19 27.77 -9.58
CA PRO A 119 14.06 26.95 -9.14
C PRO A 119 12.70 27.67 -9.12
N ALA A 120 12.69 28.99 -8.91
CA ALA A 120 11.47 29.80 -8.92
C ALA A 120 10.86 29.91 -10.33
N LYS A 121 11.70 29.85 -11.37
CA LYS A 121 11.32 29.97 -12.78
C LYS A 121 11.05 28.63 -13.45
N LEU A 122 11.05 27.52 -12.72
CA LEU A 122 10.82 26.21 -13.31
C LEU A 122 9.36 26.07 -13.77
N ILE A 123 9.16 25.91 -15.07
CA ILE A 123 7.84 25.79 -15.72
C ILE A 123 7.40 24.33 -15.90
N GLY A 124 8.34 23.39 -15.93
CA GLY A 124 8.05 21.97 -16.03
C GLY A 124 9.32 21.12 -16.12
N ALA A 125 9.14 19.84 -16.39
CA ALA A 125 10.22 18.91 -16.69
C ALA A 125 9.77 17.91 -17.75
N TYR A 126 10.72 17.40 -18.52
CA TYR A 126 10.47 16.29 -19.45
C TYR A 126 11.47 15.16 -19.23
N ALA A 127 11.10 13.98 -19.70
CA ALA A 127 11.99 12.83 -19.83
C ALA A 127 11.82 12.20 -21.22
N VAL A 128 12.94 11.79 -21.80
CA VAL A 128 13.03 11.07 -23.07
C VAL A 128 13.76 9.76 -22.84
N VAL A 129 13.14 8.66 -23.24
CA VAL A 129 13.75 7.34 -23.29
C VAL A 129 13.88 6.95 -24.75
N ARG A 130 15.10 6.67 -25.21
CA ARG A 130 15.35 6.14 -26.55
C ARG A 130 15.66 4.66 -26.47
N PHE A 131 14.97 3.87 -27.27
CA PHE A 131 15.17 2.44 -27.37
C PHE A 131 16.19 2.12 -28.47
N ARG A 132 16.73 0.90 -28.45
CA ARG A 132 17.72 0.44 -29.43
C ARG A 132 17.12 0.18 -30.81
N ASP A 133 15.80 -0.02 -30.91
CA ASP A 133 15.06 -0.18 -32.16
C ASP A 133 14.81 1.17 -32.88
N GLY A 134 15.21 2.29 -32.27
CA GLY A 134 15.01 3.64 -32.81
C GLY A 134 13.70 4.30 -32.36
N SER A 135 12.79 3.57 -31.72
CA SER A 135 11.61 4.14 -31.09
C SER A 135 11.99 4.95 -29.83
N HIS A 136 11.08 5.79 -29.38
CA HIS A 136 11.30 6.58 -28.18
C HIS A 136 9.99 6.81 -27.41
N GLN A 137 10.14 7.12 -26.13
CA GLN A 137 9.05 7.56 -25.27
C GLN A 137 9.39 8.95 -24.72
N LEU A 138 8.52 9.91 -25.00
CA LEU A 138 8.55 11.25 -24.42
C LEU A 138 7.48 11.37 -23.33
N GLY A 139 7.83 12.06 -22.26
CA GLY A 139 6.86 12.55 -21.28
C GLY A 139 7.24 13.94 -20.81
N TYR A 140 6.25 14.80 -20.63
CA TYR A 140 6.41 16.13 -20.09
C TYR A 140 5.36 16.37 -19.02
N MET A 141 5.76 17.03 -17.95
CA MET A 141 4.86 17.47 -16.91
C MET A 141 5.10 18.95 -16.61
N THR A 142 4.01 19.69 -16.58
CA THR A 142 4.00 21.08 -16.12
C THR A 142 4.34 21.17 -14.64
N ARG A 143 4.81 22.34 -14.21
CA ARG A 143 5.04 22.65 -12.80
C ARG A 143 3.85 22.28 -11.92
N LYS A 144 2.64 22.63 -12.36
CA LYS A 144 1.37 22.33 -11.66
C LYS A 144 1.13 20.83 -11.46
N GLN A 145 1.41 20.01 -12.47
CA GLN A 145 1.24 18.55 -12.36
C GLN A 145 2.27 17.95 -11.40
N ILE A 146 3.50 18.47 -11.40
CA ILE A 146 4.56 18.05 -10.47
C ILE A 146 4.20 18.45 -9.04
N ASP A 147 3.73 19.68 -8.82
CA ASP A 147 3.29 20.15 -7.51
C ASP A 147 2.09 19.35 -6.98
N ALA A 148 1.19 18.86 -7.84
CA ALA A 148 0.10 17.96 -7.46
C ALA A 148 0.56 16.54 -7.07
N ILE A 149 1.73 16.09 -7.53
CA ILE A 149 2.37 14.85 -7.05
C ILE A 149 3.06 15.14 -5.71
N ARG A 150 3.80 16.23 -5.63
CA ARG A 150 4.45 16.71 -4.41
C ARG A 150 3.47 16.82 -3.24
N SER A 151 2.27 17.36 -3.47
CA SER A 151 1.26 17.54 -2.41
C SER A 151 0.73 16.22 -1.84
N ARG A 152 0.85 15.11 -2.57
CA ARG A 152 0.48 13.76 -2.13
C ARG A 152 1.66 13.00 -1.51
N SER A 153 2.87 13.53 -1.64
CA SER A 153 4.08 12.90 -1.10
C SER A 153 4.19 13.13 0.40
N ARG A 154 4.55 12.09 1.15
CA ARG A 154 4.88 12.17 2.59
C ARG A 154 5.97 13.21 2.88
N ALA A 155 6.90 13.39 1.95
CA ALA A 155 8.01 14.33 2.05
C ALA A 155 7.79 15.63 1.28
N GLY A 156 6.57 15.93 0.80
CA GLY A 156 6.34 17.08 -0.09
C GLY A 156 6.79 18.44 0.48
N ASN A 157 6.71 18.64 1.79
CA ASN A 157 7.08 19.89 2.46
C ASN A 157 8.47 19.85 3.12
N SER A 158 9.29 18.83 2.84
CA SER A 158 10.58 18.64 3.50
C SER A 158 11.62 17.96 2.60
N GLY A 159 12.89 18.01 2.98
CA GLY A 159 13.94 17.29 2.26
C GLY A 159 14.12 17.74 0.80
N PRO A 160 14.41 16.82 -0.13
CA PRO A 160 14.75 17.14 -1.53
C PRO A 160 13.68 17.92 -2.29
N TRP A 161 12.41 17.83 -1.90
CA TRP A 161 11.35 18.65 -2.49
C TRP A 161 11.49 20.14 -2.21
N VAL A 162 12.25 20.52 -1.16
CA VAL A 162 12.52 21.91 -0.78
C VAL A 162 13.91 22.33 -1.24
N THR A 163 14.93 21.49 -1.02
CA THR A 163 16.33 21.83 -1.35
C THR A 163 16.65 21.66 -2.83
N ASP A 164 16.10 20.62 -3.47
CA ASP A 164 16.51 20.14 -4.80
C ASP A 164 15.28 19.89 -5.68
N TYR A 165 14.36 20.87 -5.74
CA TYR A 165 13.07 20.74 -6.41
C TYR A 165 13.20 20.28 -7.89
N ALA A 166 14.19 20.81 -8.62
CA ALA A 166 14.41 20.46 -10.03
C ALA A 166 14.78 18.98 -10.22
N GLU A 167 15.57 18.40 -9.30
CA GLU A 167 15.91 16.98 -9.36
C GLU A 167 14.70 16.10 -9.04
N MET A 168 13.87 16.51 -8.08
CA MET A 168 12.62 15.82 -7.78
C MET A 168 11.62 15.90 -8.94
N ALA A 169 11.55 17.05 -9.63
CA ALA A 169 10.76 17.19 -10.84
C ALA A 169 11.23 16.21 -11.93
N ARG A 170 12.54 16.16 -12.23
CA ARG A 170 13.11 15.23 -13.21
C ARG A 170 12.84 13.77 -12.85
N LYS A 171 13.03 13.39 -11.57
CA LYS A 171 12.73 12.04 -11.07
C LYS A 171 11.26 11.70 -11.28
N THR A 172 10.36 12.63 -10.97
CA THR A 172 8.91 12.45 -11.09
C THR A 172 8.49 12.18 -12.53
N VAL A 173 9.00 12.97 -13.48
CA VAL A 173 8.68 12.78 -14.90
C VAL A 173 9.30 11.50 -15.45
N LEU A 174 10.54 11.17 -15.07
CA LEU A 174 11.14 9.90 -15.45
C LEU A 174 10.29 8.71 -14.97
N ARG A 175 9.82 8.74 -13.72
CA ARG A 175 8.95 7.69 -13.16
C ARG A 175 7.63 7.57 -13.92
N ASN A 176 7.08 8.68 -14.39
CA ASN A 176 5.87 8.69 -15.20
C ASN A 176 6.11 8.01 -16.56
N VAL A 177 7.21 8.35 -17.23
CA VAL A 177 7.61 7.76 -18.52
C VAL A 177 7.95 6.27 -18.40
N ALA A 178 8.59 5.87 -17.29
CA ALA A 178 8.99 4.50 -17.04
C ALA A 178 7.82 3.49 -17.09
N LYS A 179 6.58 3.93 -16.81
CA LYS A 179 5.36 3.10 -16.90
C LYS A 179 5.09 2.55 -18.30
N TRP A 180 5.61 3.21 -19.33
CA TRP A 180 5.42 2.87 -20.73
C TRP A 180 6.63 2.15 -21.33
N CYS A 181 7.72 2.06 -20.59
CA CYS A 181 8.93 1.38 -21.04
C CYS A 181 8.82 -0.13 -20.84
N PRO A 182 9.61 -0.95 -21.57
CA PRO A 182 9.78 -2.36 -21.25
C PRO A 182 10.29 -2.49 -19.81
N MET A 183 9.51 -3.14 -18.95
CA MET A 183 9.82 -3.30 -17.53
C MET A 183 10.25 -4.75 -17.25
N SER A 184 11.41 -4.92 -16.61
CA SER A 184 11.75 -6.18 -15.96
C SER A 184 10.97 -6.30 -14.63
N ILE A 185 10.92 -7.50 -14.03
CA ILE A 185 10.26 -7.71 -12.74
C ILE A 185 10.89 -6.81 -11.67
N GLU A 186 12.22 -6.67 -11.67
CA GLU A 186 12.95 -5.82 -10.74
C GLU A 186 12.58 -4.34 -10.93
N MET A 187 12.44 -3.88 -12.17
CA MET A 187 12.00 -2.51 -12.45
C MET A 187 10.58 -2.27 -11.94
N SER A 188 9.67 -3.23 -12.15
CA SER A 188 8.29 -3.14 -11.65
C SER A 188 8.25 -3.12 -10.11
N LYS A 189 9.01 -4.00 -9.44
CA LYS A 189 9.18 -4.00 -7.97
C LYS A 189 9.74 -2.66 -7.48
N ALA A 190 10.76 -2.12 -8.15
CA ALA A 190 11.34 -0.82 -7.82
C ALA A 190 10.32 0.32 -7.92
N MET A 191 9.49 0.32 -8.96
CA MET A 191 8.42 1.31 -9.11
C MET A 191 7.37 1.18 -8.00
N ALA A 192 7.00 -0.04 -7.59
CA ALA A 192 6.09 -0.29 -6.49
C ALA A 192 6.66 0.22 -5.14
N VAL A 193 7.92 -0.10 -4.84
CA VAL A 193 8.65 0.42 -3.66
C VAL A 193 8.64 1.94 -3.64
N GLU A 194 8.99 2.57 -4.75
CA GLU A 194 9.07 4.02 -4.83
C GLU A 194 7.68 4.69 -4.65
N VAL A 195 6.62 4.12 -5.22
CA VAL A 195 5.25 4.60 -5.01
C VAL A 195 4.86 4.47 -3.55
N ALA A 196 5.09 3.30 -2.93
CA ALA A 196 4.78 3.06 -1.53
C ALA A 196 5.54 4.00 -0.59
N THR A 197 6.79 4.29 -0.90
CA THR A 197 7.61 5.26 -0.17
C THR A 197 7.08 6.68 -0.31
N GLU A 198 6.64 7.07 -1.51
CA GLU A 198 6.15 8.42 -1.79
C GLU A 198 4.77 8.67 -1.15
N THR A 199 3.83 7.74 -1.27
CA THR A 199 2.43 7.88 -0.78
C THR A 199 2.23 7.35 0.63
N GLY A 200 3.05 6.41 1.08
CA GLY A 200 2.83 5.61 2.29
C GLY A 200 1.90 4.41 2.10
N ASP A 201 1.42 4.17 0.87
CA ASP A 201 0.51 3.07 0.55
C ASP A 201 1.30 1.81 0.17
N THR A 202 1.23 0.78 1.02
CA THR A 202 1.98 -0.47 0.85
C THR A 202 1.24 -1.54 0.06
N THR A 203 0.03 -1.28 -0.44
CA THR A 203 -0.78 -2.28 -1.16
C THR A 203 -0.05 -2.91 -2.35
N LEU A 204 0.62 -2.08 -3.17
CA LEU A 204 1.37 -2.55 -4.33
C LEU A 204 2.58 -3.44 -3.99
N LEU A 205 3.13 -3.31 -2.77
CA LEU A 205 4.24 -4.15 -2.34
C LEU A 205 3.78 -5.57 -2.00
N ALA A 206 2.60 -5.69 -1.38
CA ALA A 206 2.04 -6.98 -1.00
C ALA A 206 1.78 -7.88 -2.23
N GLU A 207 1.42 -7.30 -3.38
CA GLU A 207 1.22 -8.04 -4.63
C GLU A 207 2.51 -8.76 -5.08
N PHE A 208 3.68 -8.14 -4.92
CA PHE A 208 4.95 -8.76 -5.31
C PHE A 208 5.46 -9.79 -4.31
N GLU A 209 5.14 -9.64 -3.02
CA GLU A 209 5.50 -10.62 -1.99
C GLU A 209 4.74 -11.95 -2.16
N THR A 210 3.52 -11.91 -2.73
CA THR A 210 2.71 -13.13 -2.96
C THR A 210 3.16 -14.01 -4.14
N ILE A 211 4.02 -13.50 -5.05
CA ILE A 211 4.40 -14.22 -6.27
C ILE A 211 5.62 -15.14 -6.07
N GLU A 212 6.42 -14.94 -5.01
CA GLU A 212 7.68 -15.67 -4.79
C GLU A 212 7.64 -16.73 -3.68
N GLY A 213 6.45 -17.14 -3.21
CA GLY A 213 6.32 -18.11 -2.13
C GLY A 213 5.20 -19.13 -2.30
N ASP A 214 5.46 -20.22 -3.01
CA ASP A 214 5.01 -21.55 -2.55
C ASP A 214 5.82 -21.87 -1.27
N SER A 215 5.49 -21.18 -0.20
CA SER A 215 5.75 -21.64 1.15
C SER A 215 4.39 -21.92 1.74
N GLU A 216 4.06 -23.21 1.90
CA GLU A 216 2.95 -23.55 2.78
C GLU A 216 3.15 -22.81 4.11
N PRO A 217 2.11 -22.18 4.66
CA PRO A 217 2.20 -21.47 5.92
C PRO A 217 2.64 -22.49 6.97
N VAL A 218 3.85 -22.32 7.52
CA VAL A 218 4.26 -23.02 8.73
C VAL A 218 3.31 -22.55 9.83
N PRO A 219 2.43 -23.43 10.38
CA PRO A 219 1.52 -23.00 11.43
C PRO A 219 2.35 -22.57 12.64
N GLU A 220 2.10 -21.35 13.12
CA GLU A 220 2.59 -20.93 14.44
C GLU A 220 2.13 -21.96 15.48
N PRO A 221 3.03 -22.45 16.37
CA PRO A 221 2.60 -23.37 17.41
C PRO A 221 1.67 -22.62 18.37
N GLU A 222 0.40 -23.01 18.41
CA GLU A 222 -0.54 -22.51 19.41
C GLU A 222 0.01 -22.75 20.83
N PRO A 223 -0.13 -21.77 21.75
CA PRO A 223 0.28 -21.96 23.14
C PRO A 223 -0.53 -23.11 23.75
N THR A 224 0.19 -24.09 24.26
CA THR A 224 -0.36 -25.37 24.73
C THR A 224 -1.35 -25.13 25.87
N ALA A 225 -2.41 -25.95 25.95
CA ALA A 225 -3.50 -25.84 26.92
C ALA A 225 -3.03 -25.74 28.40
N THR A 226 -1.82 -26.18 28.70
CA THR A 226 -1.16 -26.07 30.00
C THR A 226 -0.77 -24.64 30.40
N GLU A 227 -0.49 -23.73 29.46
CA GLU A 227 -0.22 -22.32 29.77
C GLU A 227 -1.49 -21.51 30.02
N ARG A 228 -2.59 -21.85 29.33
CA ARG A 228 -3.91 -21.22 29.56
C ARG A 228 -4.48 -21.53 30.94
N LEU A 229 -4.14 -22.68 31.53
CA LEU A 229 -4.57 -23.09 32.87
C LEU A 229 -3.79 -22.41 34.00
N LYS A 230 -2.49 -22.12 33.82
CA LYS A 230 -1.69 -21.41 34.83
C LYS A 230 -2.11 -19.95 35.00
N ARG A 231 -2.56 -19.29 33.92
CA ARG A 231 -3.01 -17.89 33.96
C ARG A 231 -4.36 -17.69 34.66
N LYS A 232 -5.19 -18.73 34.75
CA LYS A 232 -6.52 -18.69 35.40
C LYS A 232 -6.50 -18.94 36.91
N VAL A 233 -5.35 -19.27 37.51
CA VAL A 233 -5.24 -19.63 38.95
C VAL A 233 -4.68 -18.50 39.82
N SER A 234 -4.20 -17.38 39.25
CA SER A 234 -3.54 -16.31 40.04
C SER A 234 -4.32 -15.00 40.23
N VAL A 235 -5.65 -15.00 40.13
CA VAL A 235 -6.44 -13.81 40.51
C VAL A 235 -7.48 -14.19 41.55
N GLU A 236 -7.13 -13.94 42.80
CA GLU A 236 -8.03 -13.91 43.95
C GLU A 236 -8.87 -12.62 43.87
N PRO A 237 -10.21 -12.67 44.01
CA PRO A 237 -11.05 -11.47 43.87
C PRO A 237 -11.15 -10.69 45.19
N GLU A 238 -10.83 -9.39 45.18
CA GLU A 238 -11.23 -8.47 46.25
C GLU A 238 -12.76 -8.25 46.26
N PRO A 239 -13.38 -8.08 47.44
CA PRO A 239 -14.83 -7.93 47.56
C PRO A 239 -15.29 -6.51 47.19
N LYS A 240 -16.26 -6.40 46.28
CA LYS A 240 -16.97 -5.14 45.97
C LYS A 240 -18.07 -4.85 47.02
N PRO A 241 -18.25 -3.60 47.49
CA PRO A 241 -19.37 -3.22 48.35
C PRO A 241 -20.69 -3.16 47.57
N LEU A 242 -21.81 -3.45 48.25
CA LEU A 242 -23.19 -3.45 47.74
C LEU A 242 -23.75 -2.03 47.47
N PRO A 243 -24.81 -1.90 46.65
CA PRO A 243 -25.17 -0.66 45.95
C PRO A 243 -26.19 0.22 46.69
N GLU A 244 -26.15 1.54 46.46
CA GLU A 244 -27.21 2.49 46.79
C GLU A 244 -28.09 2.77 45.56
N PRO A 245 -29.41 3.06 45.74
CA PRO A 245 -30.37 3.15 44.63
C PRO A 245 -30.37 4.52 43.94
N GLU A 246 -30.44 4.51 42.60
CA GLU A 246 -30.65 5.68 41.75
C GLU A 246 -32.14 6.12 41.73
N PRO A 247 -32.44 7.43 41.63
CA PRO A 247 -33.75 7.90 41.18
C PRO A 247 -33.80 8.12 39.66
N GLU A 248 -34.99 7.92 39.12
CA GLU A 248 -35.37 7.78 37.72
C GLU A 248 -35.24 9.05 36.82
N THR A 249 -35.03 8.76 35.53
CA THR A 249 -35.57 9.37 34.28
C THR A 249 -35.23 10.82 33.86
N GLU A 250 -34.67 10.96 32.64
CA GLU A 250 -35.40 11.51 31.49
C GLU A 250 -34.73 11.14 30.15
N HIS A 251 -35.57 10.70 29.20
CA HIS A 251 -35.24 10.21 27.86
C HIS A 251 -35.16 11.39 26.88
N ALA A 252 -34.08 11.51 26.11
CA ALA A 252 -34.03 12.42 24.94
C ALA A 252 -34.50 11.67 23.67
N PRO A 253 -35.30 12.29 22.77
CA PRO A 253 -35.87 11.60 21.62
C PRO A 253 -34.85 11.41 20.48
N ALA A 254 -35.02 10.32 19.73
CA ALA A 254 -34.20 9.94 18.58
C ALA A 254 -34.47 10.83 17.33
N PRO A 255 -33.47 11.04 16.44
CA PRO A 255 -33.67 11.82 15.22
C PRO A 255 -34.31 11.01 14.07
N ASP A 256 -35.18 11.69 13.31
CA ASP A 256 -35.93 11.18 12.16
C ASP A 256 -35.05 10.75 10.97
N ILE A 257 -35.36 9.58 10.39
CA ILE A 257 -34.71 9.03 9.17
C ILE A 257 -35.63 9.27 7.96
N PRO A 258 -35.13 9.83 6.83
CA PRO A 258 -35.96 10.16 5.67
C PRO A 258 -36.40 8.94 4.81
N PRO A 259 -37.47 9.07 3.98
CA PRO A 259 -38.26 7.96 3.45
C PRO A 259 -37.62 7.08 2.35
N PHE A 260 -36.33 7.19 2.08
CA PHE A 260 -35.68 6.52 0.95
C PHE A 260 -35.22 5.07 1.26
N GLU A 261 -35.06 4.72 2.54
CA GLU A 261 -34.53 3.40 2.95
C GLU A 261 -35.59 2.28 3.04
N GLN A 262 -36.88 2.60 3.06
CA GLN A 262 -37.94 1.59 3.23
C GLN A 262 -38.13 0.66 2.02
N ARG A 263 -37.76 1.08 0.80
CA ARG A 263 -38.00 0.29 -0.42
C ARG A 263 -37.03 -0.87 -0.65
N ARG A 264 -35.86 -0.89 0.02
CA ARG A 264 -34.91 -2.02 -0.08
C ARG A 264 -35.22 -3.15 0.91
N CYS A 265 -35.83 -2.86 2.06
CA CYS A 265 -36.11 -3.90 3.04
C CYS A 265 -37.14 -4.92 2.54
N ALA A 266 -38.28 -4.47 1.98
CA ALA A 266 -39.36 -5.38 1.59
C ALA A 266 -38.94 -6.42 0.52
N THR A 267 -38.09 -6.03 -0.43
CA THR A 267 -37.64 -6.92 -1.51
C THR A 267 -36.65 -7.97 -1.00
N VAL A 268 -35.75 -7.59 -0.07
CA VAL A 268 -34.76 -8.50 0.52
C VAL A 268 -35.42 -9.53 1.46
N PHE A 269 -36.46 -9.12 2.21
CA PHE A 269 -37.23 -10.05 3.04
C PHE A 269 -37.98 -11.11 2.22
N ALA A 270 -38.52 -10.73 1.06
CA ALA A 270 -39.21 -11.67 0.17
C ALA A 270 -38.25 -12.71 -0.43
N GLU A 271 -37.04 -12.31 -0.83
CA GLU A 271 -36.02 -13.22 -1.37
C GLU A 271 -35.45 -14.18 -0.30
N GLN A 272 -35.21 -13.68 0.92
CA GLN A 272 -34.69 -14.51 2.01
C GLN A 272 -35.70 -15.55 2.50
N ALA A 273 -37.00 -15.21 2.57
CA ALA A 273 -38.05 -16.15 2.94
C ALA A 273 -38.21 -17.30 1.92
N VAL A 274 -38.01 -17.02 0.63
CA VAL A 274 -38.04 -18.04 -0.44
C VAL A 274 -36.88 -19.03 -0.31
N ILE A 275 -35.67 -18.52 -0.03
CA ILE A 275 -34.47 -19.36 0.14
C ILE A 275 -34.60 -20.26 1.37
N VAL A 276 -35.05 -19.73 2.50
CA VAL A 276 -35.24 -20.50 3.74
C VAL A 276 -36.39 -21.50 3.61
N GLY A 277 -37.48 -21.15 2.90
CA GLY A 277 -38.58 -22.07 2.60
C GLY A 277 -38.19 -23.21 1.65
N ALA A 278 -37.22 -22.99 0.76
CA ALA A 278 -36.66 -24.05 -0.08
C ALA A 278 -35.76 -25.00 0.72
N LEU A 279 -34.98 -24.46 1.66
CA LEU A 279 -34.09 -25.24 2.52
C LEU A 279 -34.87 -26.12 3.52
N SER A 280 -35.96 -25.61 4.12
CA SER A 280 -36.77 -26.38 5.08
C SER A 280 -37.58 -27.53 4.47
N LYS A 281 -37.68 -27.62 3.13
CA LYS A 281 -38.34 -28.75 2.45
C LYS A 281 -37.39 -29.94 2.23
N ASN A 282 -36.09 -29.68 2.24
CA ASN A 282 -35.05 -30.68 1.96
C ASN A 282 -34.26 -31.09 3.21
N TYR A 283 -34.43 -30.39 4.34
CA TYR A 283 -33.68 -30.61 5.57
C TYR A 283 -34.59 -30.47 6.79
N ASP A 284 -34.66 -31.53 7.60
CA ASP A 284 -35.54 -31.66 8.79
C ASP A 284 -34.73 -31.49 10.09
N SER A 285 -34.00 -30.38 10.19
CA SER A 285 -33.33 -29.97 11.42
C SER A 285 -34.18 -28.95 12.16
N ASN A 286 -34.36 -29.14 13.47
CA ASN A 286 -35.08 -28.20 14.35
C ASN A 286 -34.55 -26.76 14.21
N ASP A 287 -33.25 -26.60 13.94
CA ASP A 287 -32.61 -25.28 13.78
C ASP A 287 -33.10 -24.53 12.52
N VAL A 288 -33.39 -25.25 11.44
CA VAL A 288 -33.90 -24.67 10.17
C VAL A 288 -35.37 -24.28 10.31
N ILE A 289 -36.13 -25.05 11.10
CA ILE A 289 -37.54 -24.76 11.42
C ILE A 289 -37.64 -23.53 12.33
N ASP A 290 -36.76 -23.41 13.32
CA ASP A 290 -36.71 -22.26 14.23
C ASP A 290 -36.26 -20.98 13.51
N LEU A 291 -35.30 -21.08 12.58
CA LEU A 291 -34.90 -19.95 11.72
C LEU A 291 -36.05 -19.46 10.83
N ARG A 292 -36.83 -20.38 10.24
CA ARG A 292 -38.02 -20.05 9.46
C ARG A 292 -39.07 -19.34 10.32
N ASN A 293 -39.34 -19.84 11.52
CA ASN A 293 -40.34 -19.27 12.42
C ASN A 293 -39.90 -17.90 12.97
N ALA A 294 -38.61 -17.69 13.22
CA ALA A 294 -38.04 -16.40 13.63
C ALA A 294 -38.08 -15.34 12.49
N LEU A 295 -37.84 -15.76 11.24
CA LEU A 295 -37.99 -14.88 10.07
C LEU A 295 -39.45 -14.50 9.80
N LEU A 296 -40.40 -15.43 10.02
CA LEU A 296 -41.83 -15.13 9.92
C LEU A 296 -42.34 -14.25 11.08
N GLY A 297 -41.77 -14.39 12.29
CA GLY A 297 -42.11 -13.58 13.46
C GLY A 297 -41.52 -12.16 13.44
N SER A 298 -40.32 -11.98 12.90
CA SER A 298 -39.64 -10.68 12.79
C SER A 298 -40.25 -9.75 11.74
N ALA A 299 -41.05 -10.27 10.80
CA ALA A 299 -41.87 -9.45 9.91
C ALA A 299 -42.96 -8.64 10.67
N ALA A 300 -43.31 -9.02 11.90
CA ALA A 300 -44.36 -8.39 12.71
C ALA A 300 -43.84 -7.37 13.75
N VAL A 301 -42.54 -7.38 14.05
CA VAL A 301 -41.94 -6.52 15.08
C VAL A 301 -40.72 -5.87 14.46
N GLY A 302 -40.80 -4.58 14.13
CA GLY A 302 -39.79 -3.82 13.40
C GLY A 302 -38.43 -3.74 14.10
N LEU A 303 -37.66 -4.82 14.09
CA LEU A 303 -36.25 -4.85 14.48
C LEU A 303 -35.38 -4.28 13.36
N THR A 304 -34.38 -3.49 13.72
CA THR A 304 -33.45 -2.84 12.79
C THR A 304 -32.44 -3.84 12.20
N TRP A 305 -32.16 -3.69 10.90
CA TRP A 305 -31.33 -4.54 10.02
C TRP A 305 -29.94 -4.95 10.56
N ARG A 306 -29.36 -4.16 11.47
CA ARG A 306 -28.02 -4.39 12.02
C ARG A 306 -27.92 -5.56 13.00
N ASP A 307 -28.96 -5.80 13.80
CA ASP A 307 -28.89 -6.82 14.85
C ASP A 307 -29.24 -8.21 14.31
N MET A 308 -30.15 -8.28 13.33
CA MET A 308 -30.55 -9.56 12.70
C MET A 308 -29.50 -10.13 11.75
N THR A 309 -28.74 -9.30 11.02
CA THR A 309 -27.72 -9.79 10.07
C THR A 309 -26.56 -10.48 10.78
N ALA A 310 -26.14 -9.99 11.95
CA ALA A 310 -25.09 -10.63 12.74
C ALA A 310 -25.56 -11.99 13.26
N GLN A 311 -26.72 -12.07 13.91
CA GLN A 311 -27.20 -13.35 14.46
C GLN A 311 -27.50 -14.39 13.37
N LEU A 312 -28.18 -14.01 12.28
CA LEU A 312 -28.51 -14.94 11.20
C LEU A 312 -27.26 -15.49 10.50
N TRP A 313 -26.25 -14.65 10.26
CA TRP A 313 -25.02 -15.07 9.63
C TRP A 313 -24.20 -15.98 10.55
N THR A 314 -24.18 -15.67 11.85
CA THR A 314 -23.50 -16.50 12.84
C THR A 314 -24.14 -17.88 12.94
N THR A 315 -25.47 -17.97 13.03
CA THR A 315 -26.17 -19.25 13.15
C THR A 315 -26.06 -20.09 11.87
N LEU A 316 -26.16 -19.46 10.69
CA LEU A 316 -26.04 -20.16 9.40
C LEU A 316 -24.62 -20.70 9.18
N MET A 317 -23.60 -19.93 9.54
CA MET A 317 -22.22 -20.38 9.45
C MET A 317 -21.89 -21.43 10.50
N THR A 318 -22.48 -21.36 11.70
CA THR A 318 -22.29 -22.39 12.73
C THR A 318 -22.90 -23.72 12.29
N ALA A 319 -24.08 -23.70 11.66
CA ALA A 319 -24.72 -24.89 11.11
C ALA A 319 -23.92 -25.50 9.94
N LEU A 320 -23.41 -24.66 9.02
CA LEU A 320 -22.56 -25.11 7.92
C LEU A 320 -21.21 -25.66 8.41
N TYR A 321 -20.64 -25.05 9.46
CA TYR A 321 -19.35 -25.47 10.03
C TYR A 321 -19.46 -26.79 10.80
N ALA A 322 -20.54 -27.00 11.56
CA ALA A 322 -20.79 -28.26 12.26
C ALA A 322 -20.91 -29.45 11.29
N GLN A 323 -21.40 -29.21 10.06
CA GLN A 323 -21.56 -30.22 9.02
C GLN A 323 -20.28 -30.50 8.24
N ALA A 324 -19.34 -29.55 8.15
CA ALA A 324 -18.01 -29.77 7.58
C ALA A 324 -17.09 -30.58 8.51
N SER A 325 -17.47 -30.69 9.80
CA SER A 325 -16.72 -31.39 10.84
C SER A 325 -17.27 -32.79 11.20
N ALA A 326 -18.26 -33.31 10.47
CA ALA A 326 -18.87 -34.63 10.67
C ALA A 326 -18.76 -35.48 9.39
#